data_AF-A0A7J8NHH9-F1
#
_entry.id   AF-A0A7J8NHH9-F1
#
_cell.length_a   1.000
_cell.length_b   1.000
_cell.length_c   1.000
_cell.angle_alpha   90.00
_cell.angle_beta   90.00
_cell.angle_gamma   90.00
#
_symmetry.space_group_name_H-M   'P 1'
#
loop_
_entity.id
_entity.type
_entity.pdbx_description
1 polymer ?
#
loop_
_entity_poly.entity_id
_entity_poly.type
_entity_poly.pdbx_seq_one_letter_code
_entity_poly.pdbx_strand_id
1 'polypeptide(L)'
;MVAIKKVLVLGAVGAVVVPMGLGLAWNCIWGRKGLLGFIRKYPDAELRGAVDGQYVKVTGVVTCGSIPLESSYQKVARCVYVSTELYEYKGWGGKSSNPEHRCFSWGCSYSENYVADFYISDFQSGLRALVKAGYGAKVAPFVEPATVVAITKENKDLSPSFLSWLAERKLSSDDRRMRLKEGYIKEGSTVSVMGVVRRHDNVLMIVPPSEPISTRCQWTRCLLPMYVEGLILTCDDNQNADVVPV
;
A
#
# COMPACT_ATOMS: atom_id res chain seq x y z
N MET A 1 8.68 31.54 46.60
CA MET A 1 8.58 31.96 45.17
C MET A 1 9.16 30.96 44.17
N VAL A 2 10.32 30.33 44.42
CA VAL A 2 10.97 29.40 43.47
C VAL A 2 10.14 28.13 43.19
N ALA A 3 9.50 27.54 44.19
CA ALA A 3 8.66 26.35 44.02
C ALA A 3 7.40 26.62 43.17
N ILE A 4 6.76 27.76 43.37
CA ILE A 4 5.56 28.18 42.60
C ILE A 4 5.92 28.41 41.13
N LYS A 5 7.08 29.03 40.85
CA LYS A 5 7.60 29.18 39.47
C LYS A 5 7.83 27.83 38.79
N LYS A 6 8.36 26.83 39.51
CA LYS A 6 8.58 25.48 38.95
C LYS A 6 7.26 24.78 38.61
N VAL A 7 6.25 24.88 39.46
CA VAL A 7 4.92 24.29 39.21
C VAL A 7 4.22 24.98 38.03
N LEU A 8 4.32 26.31 37.93
CA LEU A 8 3.77 27.07 36.81
C LEU A 8 4.44 26.69 35.48
N VAL A 9 5.77 26.56 35.48
CA VAL A 9 6.54 26.13 34.30
C VAL A 9 6.20 24.69 33.92
N LEU A 10 6.07 23.77 34.89
CA LEU A 10 5.66 22.39 34.62
C LEU A 10 4.24 22.32 34.03
N GLY A 11 3.32 23.13 34.56
CA GLY A 11 1.95 23.24 34.04
C GLY A 11 1.92 23.76 32.60
N ALA A 12 2.70 24.81 32.31
CA ALA A 12 2.82 25.36 30.96
C ALA A 12 3.44 24.36 29.96
N VAL A 13 4.49 23.64 30.37
CA VAL A 13 5.11 22.58 29.54
C VAL A 13 4.13 21.45 29.30
N GLY A 14 3.42 20.99 30.33
CA GLY A 14 2.38 19.96 30.21
C GLY A 14 1.26 20.38 29.24
N ALA A 15 0.83 21.64 29.30
CA ALA A 15 -0.20 22.18 28.42
C ALA A 15 0.21 22.23 26.93
N VAL A 16 1.52 22.23 26.61
CA VAL A 16 2.01 22.18 25.23
C VAL A 16 2.30 20.74 24.79
N VAL A 17 2.96 19.96 25.65
CA VAL A 17 3.43 18.60 25.31
C VAL A 17 2.25 17.63 25.17
N VAL A 18 1.23 17.72 26.03
CA VAL A 18 0.09 16.79 25.99
C VAL A 18 -0.72 16.93 24.70
N PRO A 19 -1.14 18.13 24.26
CA PRO A 19 -1.80 18.30 22.96
C PRO A 19 -0.92 17.89 21.78
N MET A 20 0.39 18.17 21.84
CA MET A 20 1.32 17.77 20.79
C MET A 20 1.41 16.24 20.69
N GLY A 21 1.51 15.54 21.83
CA GLY A 21 1.51 14.08 21.89
C GLY A 21 0.21 13.47 21.37
N LEU A 22 -0.95 14.02 21.76
CA LEU A 22 -2.25 13.58 21.26
C LEU A 22 -2.39 13.81 19.75
N GLY A 23 -1.93 14.95 19.25
CA GLY A 23 -1.91 15.26 17.82
C GLY A 23 -1.06 14.27 17.03
N LEU A 24 0.15 13.94 17.51
CA LEU A 24 1.01 12.95 16.88
C LEU A 24 0.39 11.54 16.90
N ALA A 25 -0.16 11.11 18.03
CA ALA A 25 -0.83 9.81 18.12
C ALA A 25 -2.05 9.73 17.19
N TRP A 26 -2.86 10.80 17.12
CA TRP A 26 -3.98 10.89 16.19
C TRP A 26 -3.53 10.76 14.74
N ASN A 27 -2.45 11.46 14.38
CA ASN A 27 -1.84 11.39 13.06
C ASN A 27 -1.30 9.99 12.73
N CYS A 28 -0.66 9.31 13.68
CA CYS A 28 -0.20 7.94 13.47
C CYS A 28 -1.36 6.96 13.24
N ILE A 29 -2.45 7.08 14.00
CA ILE A 29 -3.59 6.16 13.92
C ILE A 29 -4.46 6.43 12.67
N TRP A 30 -4.69 7.71 12.35
CA TRP A 30 -5.61 8.12 11.29
C TRP A 30 -4.93 8.51 9.98
N GLY A 31 -3.60 8.64 9.95
CA GLY A 31 -2.83 9.09 8.79
C GLY A 31 -3.13 8.28 7.53
N ARG A 32 -3.00 6.94 7.61
CA ARG A 32 -3.29 6.05 6.45
C ARG A 32 -4.70 6.21 5.92
N LYS A 33 -5.71 6.30 6.81
CA LYS A 33 -7.11 6.56 6.42
C LYS A 33 -7.29 7.95 5.80
N GLY A 34 -6.58 8.95 6.32
CA GLY A 34 -6.54 10.31 5.78
C GLY A 34 -5.98 10.38 4.37
N LEU A 35 -4.88 9.65 4.11
CA LEU A 35 -4.24 9.56 2.79
C LEU A 35 -5.11 8.82 1.78
N LEU A 36 -5.68 7.67 2.14
CA LEU A 36 -6.65 7.00 1.28
C LEU A 36 -7.84 7.91 0.97
N GLY A 37 -8.31 8.66 1.97
CA GLY A 37 -9.35 9.67 1.79
C GLY A 37 -8.93 10.83 0.86
N PHE A 38 -7.66 11.25 0.90
CA PHE A 38 -7.11 12.25 -0.02
C PHE A 38 -7.11 11.74 -1.46
N ILE A 39 -6.56 10.54 -1.68
CA ILE A 39 -6.47 9.91 -3.00
C ILE A 39 -7.87 9.74 -3.60
N ARG A 40 -8.84 9.25 -2.80
CA ARG A 40 -10.23 9.09 -3.25
C ARG A 40 -10.90 10.41 -3.61
N LYS A 41 -10.64 11.50 -2.87
CA LYS A 41 -11.20 12.84 -3.14
C LYS A 41 -10.50 13.59 -4.26
N TYR A 42 -9.29 13.19 -4.64
CA TYR A 42 -8.56 13.85 -5.70
C TYR A 42 -9.33 13.66 -7.03
N PRO A 43 -9.59 14.74 -7.78
CA PRO A 43 -10.38 14.66 -9.01
C PRO A 43 -9.62 13.90 -10.08
N ASP A 44 -10.33 13.05 -10.82
CA ASP A 44 -9.76 12.37 -11.99
C ASP A 44 -9.60 13.38 -13.12
N ALA A 45 -8.42 13.36 -13.74
CA ALA A 45 -8.03 14.27 -14.80
C ALA A 45 -8.17 13.60 -16.16
N GLU A 46 -8.71 14.35 -17.12
CA GLU A 46 -8.87 13.88 -18.48
C GLU A 46 -7.52 13.90 -19.23
N LEU A 47 -7.03 12.72 -19.61
CA LEU A 47 -5.69 12.57 -20.22
C LEU A 47 -5.51 13.37 -21.51
N ARG A 48 -6.59 13.60 -22.26
CA ARG A 48 -6.57 14.33 -23.54
C ARG A 48 -6.09 15.77 -23.36
N GLY A 49 -6.56 16.45 -22.30
CA GLY A 49 -6.20 17.84 -21.98
C GLY A 49 -4.95 18.00 -21.13
N ALA A 50 -4.37 16.90 -20.61
CA ALA A 50 -3.24 16.98 -19.69
C ALA A 50 -1.93 17.43 -20.36
N VAL A 51 -1.24 18.38 -19.73
CA VAL A 51 0.03 18.95 -20.21
C VAL A 51 1.21 18.08 -19.78
N ASP A 52 2.30 18.07 -20.57
CA ASP A 52 3.56 17.42 -20.16
C ASP A 52 4.07 18.00 -18.83
N GLY A 53 4.45 17.13 -17.89
CA GLY A 53 4.88 17.52 -16.56
C GLY A 53 3.75 17.76 -15.55
N GLN A 54 2.48 17.67 -15.96
CA GLN A 54 1.35 17.82 -15.05
C GLN A 54 1.18 16.60 -14.14
N TYR A 55 0.99 16.84 -12.84
CA TYR A 55 0.58 15.78 -11.91
C TYR A 55 -0.92 15.52 -12.03
N VAL A 56 -1.30 14.26 -12.27
CA VAL A 56 -2.66 13.84 -12.55
C VAL A 56 -3.03 12.62 -11.74
N LYS A 57 -4.34 12.45 -11.49
CA LYS A 57 -4.94 11.17 -11.12
C LYS A 57 -5.75 10.67 -12.29
N VAL A 58 -5.58 9.40 -12.63
CA VAL A 58 -6.30 8.73 -13.72
C VAL A 58 -6.89 7.46 -13.16
N THR A 59 -8.19 7.26 -13.41
CA THR A 59 -8.90 6.04 -13.05
C THR A 59 -9.30 5.30 -14.32
N GLY A 60 -9.05 4.00 -14.36
CA GLY A 60 -9.24 3.23 -15.57
C GLY A 60 -8.97 1.75 -15.42
N VAL A 61 -9.16 1.03 -16.53
CA VAL A 61 -8.92 -0.42 -16.61
C VAL A 61 -7.44 -0.67 -16.88
N VAL A 62 -6.88 -1.62 -16.12
CA VAL A 62 -5.50 -2.07 -16.29
C VAL A 62 -5.38 -3.08 -17.42
N THR A 63 -4.35 -2.91 -18.25
CA THR A 63 -3.89 -3.89 -19.22
C THR A 63 -2.42 -4.20 -18.96
N CYS A 64 -2.04 -5.48 -18.94
CA CYS A 64 -0.65 -5.86 -18.71
C CYS A 64 0.27 -5.27 -19.78
N GLY A 65 1.48 -4.89 -19.36
CA GLY A 65 2.56 -4.53 -20.27
C GLY A 65 3.20 -5.77 -20.92
N SER A 66 4.44 -5.62 -21.35
CA SER A 66 5.21 -6.68 -21.99
C SER A 66 5.58 -7.84 -21.05
N ILE A 67 5.66 -7.60 -19.74
CA ILE A 67 6.05 -8.60 -18.74
C ILE A 67 4.96 -8.67 -17.67
N PRO A 68 3.98 -9.58 -17.80
CA PRO A 68 3.00 -9.82 -16.75
C PRO A 68 3.64 -10.47 -15.52
N LEU A 69 3.15 -10.11 -14.34
CA LEU A 69 3.53 -10.76 -13.09
C LEU A 69 2.59 -11.92 -12.77
N GLU A 70 3.07 -12.78 -11.88
CA GLU A 70 2.33 -13.89 -11.31
C GLU A 70 2.37 -13.80 -9.79
N SER A 71 1.24 -14.05 -9.10
CA SER A 71 1.24 -14.07 -7.64
C SER A 71 2.06 -15.23 -7.07
N SER A 72 2.55 -15.07 -5.85
CA SER A 72 3.58 -15.93 -5.29
C SER A 72 3.05 -17.32 -4.95
N TYR A 73 1.91 -17.36 -4.25
CA TYR A 73 1.30 -18.56 -3.68
C TYR A 73 0.09 -19.03 -4.49
N GLN A 74 -0.90 -18.17 -4.77
CA GLN A 74 -2.07 -18.55 -5.58
C GLN A 74 -1.77 -18.72 -7.07
N LYS A 75 -0.59 -18.31 -7.54
CA LYS A 75 -0.16 -18.41 -8.95
C LYS A 75 -1.14 -17.71 -9.91
N VAL A 76 -1.70 -16.56 -9.49
CA VAL A 76 -2.58 -15.76 -10.33
C VAL A 76 -1.74 -15.07 -11.39
N ALA A 77 -1.89 -15.51 -12.64
CA ALA A 77 -1.19 -14.95 -13.79
C ALA A 77 -1.81 -13.62 -14.26
N ARG A 78 -1.03 -12.85 -15.03
CA ARG A 78 -1.43 -11.58 -15.66
C ARG A 78 -1.79 -10.51 -14.63
N CYS A 79 -0.90 -10.33 -13.66
CA CYS A 79 -0.96 -9.27 -12.67
C CYS A 79 0.01 -8.13 -13.04
N VAL A 80 -0.32 -6.90 -12.64
CA VAL A 80 0.56 -5.73 -12.77
C VAL A 80 1.21 -5.33 -11.44
N TYR A 81 0.59 -5.75 -10.35
CA TYR A 81 1.06 -5.60 -8.99
C TYR A 81 0.84 -6.93 -8.27
N VAL A 82 1.84 -7.38 -7.53
CA VAL A 82 1.72 -8.51 -6.61
C VAL A 82 2.43 -8.18 -5.30
N SER A 83 1.85 -8.61 -4.20
CA SER A 83 2.31 -8.44 -2.84
C SER A 83 2.09 -9.73 -2.11
N THR A 84 3.09 -10.20 -1.39
CA THR A 84 2.98 -11.36 -0.51
C THR A 84 3.58 -11.01 0.84
N GLU A 85 2.78 -11.19 1.89
CA GLU A 85 3.14 -10.86 3.26
C GLU A 85 2.90 -12.06 4.16
N LEU A 86 3.94 -12.50 4.87
CA LEU A 86 3.84 -13.54 5.88
C LEU A 86 3.82 -12.90 7.27
N TYR A 87 2.74 -13.16 8.00
CA TYR A 87 2.57 -12.73 9.37
C TYR A 87 2.72 -13.92 10.32
N GLU A 88 3.50 -13.73 11.37
CA GLU A 88 3.71 -14.70 12.43
C GLU A 88 3.13 -14.18 13.75
N TYR A 89 2.44 -15.06 14.47
CA TYR A 89 1.94 -14.75 15.80
C TYR A 89 2.98 -15.11 16.86
N LYS A 90 3.27 -14.16 17.76
CA LYS A 90 4.15 -14.40 18.91
C LYS A 90 3.31 -14.67 20.16
N GLY A 91 3.35 -15.92 20.63
CA GLY A 91 2.82 -16.30 21.95
C GLY A 91 3.73 -15.87 23.11
N TRP A 92 3.32 -16.21 24.34
CA TRP A 92 4.15 -16.00 25.53
C TRP A 92 5.47 -16.76 25.42
N GLY A 93 6.61 -16.08 25.59
CA GLY A 93 7.94 -16.70 25.50
C GLY A 93 8.33 -17.22 24.11
N GLY A 94 7.56 -16.91 23.06
CA GLY A 94 7.86 -17.34 21.71
C GLY A 94 9.04 -16.58 21.09
N LYS A 95 9.84 -17.27 20.27
CA LYS A 95 10.89 -16.65 19.44
C LYS A 95 10.30 -15.54 18.57
N SER A 96 10.97 -14.39 18.52
CA SER A 96 10.55 -13.25 17.71
C SER A 96 11.17 -13.28 16.32
N SER A 97 10.35 -13.12 15.29
CA SER A 97 10.79 -12.96 13.90
C SER A 97 11.34 -11.56 13.62
N ASN A 98 10.99 -10.58 14.44
CA ASN A 98 11.51 -9.21 14.41
C ASN A 98 11.86 -8.78 15.85
N PRO A 99 13.02 -8.15 16.11
CA PRO A 99 13.39 -7.65 17.44
C PRO A 99 12.33 -6.72 18.08
N GLU A 100 11.54 -6.00 17.29
CA GLU A 100 10.49 -5.11 17.78
C GLU A 100 9.15 -5.82 18.09
N HIS A 101 9.08 -7.15 17.91
CA HIS A 101 7.83 -7.88 18.01
C HIS A 101 7.38 -8.10 19.48
N ARG A 102 6.25 -7.49 19.85
CA ARG A 102 5.63 -7.60 21.19
C ARG A 102 5.02 -8.99 21.42
N CYS A 103 4.83 -9.36 22.70
CA CYS A 103 4.14 -10.60 23.05
C CYS A 103 2.65 -10.47 22.72
N PHE A 104 2.03 -11.57 22.28
CA PHE A 104 0.62 -11.66 21.87
C PHE A 104 0.22 -10.76 20.69
N SER A 105 1.15 -10.49 19.77
CA SER A 105 0.87 -9.74 18.54
C SER A 105 1.19 -10.54 17.28
N TRP A 106 0.69 -10.02 16.16
CA TRP A 106 1.09 -10.43 14.82
C TRP A 106 2.22 -9.53 14.34
N GLY A 107 3.26 -10.13 13.78
CA GLY A 107 4.40 -9.43 13.19
C GLY A 107 4.62 -9.91 11.77
N CYS A 108 4.90 -8.98 10.86
CA CYS A 108 5.32 -9.33 9.50
C CYS A 108 6.75 -9.88 9.58
N SER A 109 6.97 -11.14 9.17
CA SER A 109 8.31 -11.74 9.10
C SER A 109 8.90 -11.68 7.71
N TYR A 110 8.06 -11.70 6.68
CA TYR A 110 8.46 -11.65 5.28
C TYR A 110 7.48 -10.80 4.48
N SER A 111 7.99 -9.97 3.58
CA SER A 111 7.20 -9.17 2.65
C SER A 111 7.96 -9.05 1.33
N GLU A 112 7.30 -9.42 0.24
CA GLU A 112 7.78 -9.23 -1.13
C GLU A 112 6.70 -8.51 -1.94
N ASN A 113 7.09 -7.45 -2.66
CA ASN A 113 6.19 -6.66 -3.48
C ASN A 113 6.84 -6.39 -4.84
N TYR A 114 6.11 -6.64 -5.91
CA TYR A 114 6.57 -6.42 -7.28
C TYR A 114 5.54 -5.64 -8.08
N VAL A 115 6.04 -4.73 -8.91
CA VAL A 115 5.21 -3.92 -9.82
C VAL A 115 5.85 -3.97 -11.20
N ALA A 116 5.03 -4.17 -12.22
CA ALA A 116 5.46 -4.15 -13.61
C ALA A 116 5.00 -2.86 -14.30
N ASP A 117 5.61 -2.55 -15.44
CA ASP A 117 5.05 -1.55 -16.34
C ASP A 117 3.72 -2.08 -16.91
N PHE A 118 2.70 -1.23 -16.92
CA PHE A 118 1.38 -1.60 -17.41
C PHE A 118 0.73 -0.44 -18.14
N TYR A 119 -0.37 -0.72 -18.84
CA TYR A 119 -1.16 0.31 -19.47
C TYR A 119 -2.44 0.55 -18.68
N ILE A 120 -2.85 1.81 -18.60
CA ILE A 120 -4.14 2.21 -18.06
C ILE A 120 -4.98 2.81 -19.17
N SER A 121 -6.22 2.37 -19.28
CA SER A 121 -7.21 2.94 -20.19
C SER A 121 -8.15 3.84 -19.39
N ASP A 122 -8.01 5.15 -19.56
CA ASP A 122 -8.76 6.17 -18.82
C ASP A 122 -10.25 6.12 -19.18
N PHE A 123 -11.11 6.11 -18.16
CA PHE A 123 -12.57 6.13 -18.35
C PHE A 123 -13.08 7.46 -18.89
N GLN A 124 -12.42 8.58 -18.58
CA GLN A 124 -12.89 9.89 -19.03
C GLN A 124 -12.58 10.13 -20.52
N SER A 125 -11.32 9.98 -20.90
CA SER A 125 -10.88 10.29 -22.26
C SER A 125 -10.88 9.09 -23.23
N GLY A 126 -10.97 7.86 -22.72
CA GLY A 126 -10.79 6.64 -23.50
C GLY A 126 -9.35 6.43 -24.00
N LEU A 127 -8.40 7.28 -23.60
CA LEU A 127 -7.00 7.16 -24.00
C LEU A 127 -6.27 6.12 -23.17
N ARG A 128 -5.34 5.43 -23.82
CA ARG A 128 -4.43 4.48 -23.17
C ARG A 128 -3.11 5.18 -22.87
N ALA A 129 -2.70 5.18 -21.61
CA ALA A 129 -1.39 5.65 -21.17
C ALA A 129 -0.54 4.49 -20.66
N LEU A 130 0.76 4.55 -20.92
CA LEU A 130 1.75 3.63 -20.34
C LEU A 130 2.16 4.11 -18.96
N VAL A 131 1.93 3.32 -17.94
CA VAL A 131 2.36 3.59 -16.57
C VAL A 131 3.73 2.96 -16.34
N LYS A 132 4.72 3.83 -16.08
CA LYS A 132 6.10 3.44 -15.76
C LYS A 132 6.24 3.19 -14.27
N ALA A 133 5.79 2.02 -13.84
CA ALA A 133 5.79 1.60 -12.44
C ALA A 133 6.80 0.46 -12.16
N GLY A 134 7.38 -0.17 -13.19
CA GLY A 134 8.38 -1.22 -13.05
C GLY A 134 9.82 -0.70 -12.99
N TYR A 135 10.78 -1.65 -12.96
CA TYR A 135 12.22 -1.41 -13.14
C TYR A 135 12.81 -0.24 -12.31
N GLY A 136 12.72 -0.35 -10.97
CA GLY A 136 13.35 0.61 -10.05
C GLY A 136 12.58 1.93 -9.86
N ALA A 137 11.41 2.08 -10.48
CA ALA A 137 10.49 3.18 -10.18
C ALA A 137 10.03 3.11 -8.72
N LYS A 138 9.95 4.29 -8.06
CA LYS A 138 9.33 4.39 -6.74
C LYS A 138 7.81 4.32 -6.91
N VAL A 139 7.18 3.34 -6.28
CA VAL A 139 5.72 3.16 -6.30
C VAL A 139 5.22 3.02 -4.86
N ALA A 140 4.13 3.71 -4.56
CA ALA A 140 3.39 3.60 -3.31
C ALA A 140 2.06 2.86 -3.60
N PRO A 141 2.03 1.52 -3.49
CA PRO A 141 0.81 0.75 -3.68
C PRO A 141 -0.09 0.81 -2.44
N PHE A 142 -1.37 1.07 -2.67
CA PHE A 142 -2.44 1.01 -1.69
C PHE A 142 -3.42 -0.09 -2.08
N VAL A 143 -2.95 -1.32 -1.99
CA VAL A 143 -3.73 -2.53 -2.22
C VAL A 143 -3.83 -3.26 -0.89
N GLU A 144 -5.03 -3.64 -0.47
CA GLU A 144 -5.21 -4.39 0.76
C GLU A 144 -5.00 -5.89 0.49
N PRO A 145 -3.99 -6.53 1.12
CA PRO A 145 -3.73 -7.95 0.87
C PRO A 145 -4.76 -8.81 1.61
N ALA A 146 -5.31 -9.80 0.91
CA ALA A 146 -6.27 -10.76 1.43
C ALA A 146 -5.53 -11.92 2.11
N THR A 147 -6.10 -12.47 3.19
CA THR A 147 -5.51 -13.66 3.85
C THR A 147 -5.85 -14.90 3.03
N VAL A 148 -4.84 -15.49 2.39
CA VAL A 148 -5.00 -16.68 1.55
C VAL A 148 -4.87 -17.95 2.37
N VAL A 149 -3.93 -17.97 3.32
CA VAL A 149 -3.69 -19.15 4.16
C VAL A 149 -3.56 -18.72 5.62
N ALA A 150 -4.28 -19.41 6.49
CA ALA A 150 -4.14 -19.27 7.94
C ALA A 150 -3.71 -20.62 8.54
N ILE A 151 -2.47 -20.68 8.99
CA ILE A 151 -1.88 -21.86 9.64
C ILE A 151 -1.95 -21.71 11.15
N THR A 152 -2.43 -22.77 11.76
CA THR A 152 -2.49 -23.07 13.18
C THR A 152 -1.67 -24.33 13.45
N LYS A 153 -1.52 -24.71 14.72
CA LYS A 153 -0.75 -25.92 15.08
C LYS A 153 -1.39 -27.20 14.56
N GLU A 154 -2.71 -27.20 14.35
CA GLU A 154 -3.49 -28.40 14.03
C GLU A 154 -3.61 -28.65 12.51
N ASN A 155 -3.54 -27.60 11.69
CA ASN A 155 -3.72 -27.68 10.23
C ASN A 155 -2.42 -27.51 9.44
N LYS A 156 -1.26 -27.51 10.11
CA LYS A 156 0.04 -27.26 9.49
C LYS A 156 0.40 -28.33 8.44
N ASP A 157 0.20 -29.59 8.77
CA ASP A 157 0.51 -30.71 7.89
C ASP A 157 -0.51 -30.89 6.75
N LEU A 158 -1.63 -30.14 6.81
CA LEU A 158 -2.68 -30.20 5.79
C LEU A 158 -2.42 -29.30 4.58
N SER A 159 -1.38 -28.44 4.62
CA SER A 159 -1.05 -27.52 3.53
C SER A 159 0.37 -27.76 2.98
N PRO A 160 0.58 -28.82 2.18
CA PRO A 160 1.89 -29.14 1.62
C PRO A 160 2.41 -28.03 0.68
N SER A 161 1.52 -27.34 -0.04
CA SER A 161 1.85 -26.19 -0.90
C SER A 161 2.41 -25.00 -0.10
N PHE A 162 1.94 -24.79 1.13
CA PHE A 162 2.46 -23.74 2.00
C PHE A 162 3.85 -24.08 2.53
N LEU A 163 4.08 -25.35 2.89
CA LEU A 163 5.39 -25.82 3.33
C LEU A 163 6.44 -25.75 2.20
N SER A 164 6.07 -26.11 0.97
CA SER A 164 6.96 -25.96 -0.19
C SER A 164 7.28 -24.49 -0.45
N TRP A 165 6.28 -23.61 -0.39
CA TRP A 165 6.47 -22.17 -0.57
C TRP A 165 7.41 -21.55 0.49
N LEU A 166 7.30 -21.96 1.76
CA LEU A 166 8.22 -21.57 2.82
C LEU A 166 9.65 -22.07 2.56
N ALA A 167 9.78 -23.34 2.14
CA ALA A 167 11.07 -23.98 1.87
C ALA A 167 11.83 -23.30 0.72
N GLU A 168 11.13 -22.97 -0.38
CA GLU A 168 11.68 -22.22 -1.52
C GLU A 168 12.30 -20.88 -1.10
N ARG A 169 11.71 -20.24 -0.07
CA ARG A 169 12.14 -18.92 0.46
C ARG A 169 13.05 -19.01 1.68
N LYS A 170 13.44 -20.23 2.08
CA LYS A 170 14.27 -20.50 3.27
C LYS A 170 13.66 -19.92 4.57
N LEU A 171 12.32 -19.87 4.64
CA LEU A 171 11.59 -19.41 5.81
C LEU A 171 11.39 -20.57 6.79
N SER A 172 11.47 -20.28 8.08
CA SER A 172 11.31 -21.30 9.11
C SER A 172 9.85 -21.73 9.22
N SER A 173 9.60 -23.03 9.13
CA SER A 173 8.31 -23.65 9.46
C SER A 173 8.28 -24.08 10.93
N ASP A 174 8.52 -23.15 11.87
CA ASP A 174 8.35 -23.40 13.31
C ASP A 174 6.86 -23.68 13.63
N ASP A 175 6.52 -24.20 14.82
CA ASP A 175 5.12 -24.43 15.27
C ASP A 175 4.35 -23.16 15.64
N ARG A 176 4.64 -22.07 14.93
CA ARG A 176 4.00 -20.77 15.12
C ARG A 176 2.74 -20.71 14.28
N ARG A 177 1.76 -19.93 14.77
CA ARG A 177 0.61 -19.57 13.93
C ARG A 177 1.09 -18.58 12.88
N MET A 178 0.78 -18.87 11.62
CA MET A 178 1.19 -18.07 10.47
C MET A 178 -0.03 -17.65 9.66
N ARG A 179 0.05 -16.49 9.03
CA ARG A 179 -0.95 -16.01 8.07
C ARG A 179 -0.22 -15.51 6.85
N LEU A 180 -0.45 -16.18 5.72
CA LEU A 180 -0.01 -15.71 4.42
C LEU A 180 -1.09 -14.82 3.84
N LYS A 181 -0.72 -13.59 3.52
CA LYS A 181 -1.58 -12.66 2.80
C LYS A 181 -1.00 -12.40 1.42
N GLU A 182 -1.87 -12.34 0.42
CA GLU A 182 -1.50 -11.90 -0.92
C GLU A 182 -2.40 -10.75 -1.34
N GLY A 183 -1.79 -9.73 -1.96
CA GLY A 183 -2.49 -8.68 -2.66
C GLY A 183 -2.04 -8.68 -4.11
N TYR A 184 -2.96 -8.53 -5.05
CA TYR A 184 -2.60 -8.41 -6.45
C TYR A 184 -3.59 -7.51 -7.18
N ILE A 185 -3.13 -6.94 -8.29
CA ILE A 185 -3.97 -6.24 -9.27
C ILE A 185 -3.86 -7.03 -10.57
N LYS A 186 -4.98 -7.65 -10.95
CA LYS A 186 -5.07 -8.44 -12.17
C LYS A 186 -5.37 -7.52 -13.36
N GLU A 187 -4.96 -7.94 -14.55
CA GLU A 187 -5.47 -7.34 -15.77
C GLU A 187 -7.01 -7.33 -15.80
N GLY A 188 -7.59 -6.22 -16.25
CA GLY A 188 -9.04 -5.98 -16.23
C GLY A 188 -9.54 -5.32 -14.95
N SER A 189 -8.73 -5.25 -13.89
CA SER A 189 -9.10 -4.53 -12.66
C SER A 189 -9.18 -3.02 -12.88
N THR A 190 -10.03 -2.38 -12.07
CA THR A 190 -10.14 -0.92 -12.03
C THR A 190 -9.15 -0.36 -11.02
N VAL A 191 -8.26 0.51 -11.50
CA VAL A 191 -7.26 1.16 -10.65
C VAL A 191 -7.31 2.66 -10.80
N SER A 192 -6.85 3.36 -9.76
CA SER A 192 -6.51 4.77 -9.87
C SER A 192 -5.00 4.94 -9.68
N VAL A 193 -4.37 5.61 -10.65
CA VAL A 193 -2.94 5.93 -10.68
C VAL A 193 -2.77 7.42 -10.51
N MET A 194 -1.87 7.84 -9.63
CA MET A 194 -1.45 9.24 -9.53
C MET A 194 0.04 9.36 -9.84
N GLY A 195 0.37 10.24 -10.79
CA GLY A 195 1.73 10.41 -11.29
C GLY A 195 1.85 11.62 -12.20
N VAL A 196 3.03 11.80 -12.80
CA VAL A 196 3.31 12.90 -13.71
C VAL A 196 3.10 12.44 -15.14
N VAL A 197 2.33 13.20 -15.92
CA VAL A 197 2.16 12.95 -17.35
C VAL A 197 3.46 13.27 -18.07
N ARG A 198 3.89 12.34 -18.91
CA ARG A 198 4.97 12.53 -19.88
C ARG A 198 4.48 12.22 -21.28
N ARG A 199 4.68 13.13 -22.22
CA ARG A 199 4.37 12.96 -23.65
C ARG A 199 5.69 12.91 -24.42
N HIS A 200 6.04 11.74 -24.94
CA HIS A 200 7.24 11.54 -25.75
C HIS A 200 6.88 10.78 -27.02
N ASP A 201 7.24 11.29 -28.20
CA ASP A 201 6.99 10.67 -29.51
C ASP A 201 5.57 10.10 -29.70
N ASN A 202 4.54 10.88 -29.34
CA ASN A 202 3.12 10.49 -29.34
C ASN A 202 2.73 9.35 -28.38
N VAL A 203 3.64 8.88 -27.53
CA VAL A 203 3.31 7.96 -26.43
C VAL A 203 3.00 8.77 -25.18
N LEU A 204 1.80 8.54 -24.65
CA LEU A 204 1.37 9.10 -23.38
C LEU A 204 1.82 8.18 -22.25
N MET A 205 2.61 8.72 -21.32
CA MET A 205 3.16 8.00 -20.19
C MET A 205 2.75 8.65 -18.87
N ILE A 206 2.63 7.84 -17.82
CA ILE A 206 2.53 8.31 -16.44
C ILE A 206 3.75 7.76 -15.71
N VAL A 207 4.57 8.67 -15.19
CA VAL A 207 5.84 8.35 -14.53
C VAL A 207 5.81 8.76 -13.06
N PRO A 208 6.63 8.17 -12.19
CA PRO A 208 6.75 8.62 -10.81
C PRO A 208 7.22 10.08 -10.75
N PRO A 209 6.66 10.90 -9.85
CA PRO A 209 7.13 12.25 -9.60
C PRO A 209 8.57 12.24 -9.06
N SER A 210 9.37 13.22 -9.47
CA SER A 210 10.75 13.40 -8.98
C SER A 210 10.81 13.83 -7.51
N GLU A 211 9.80 14.59 -7.07
CA GLU A 211 9.67 15.11 -5.71
C GLU A 211 8.53 14.43 -4.96
N PRO A 212 8.67 14.21 -3.63
CA PRO A 212 7.60 13.65 -2.82
C PRO A 212 6.39 14.58 -2.78
N ILE A 213 5.20 13.98 -2.83
CA ILE A 213 3.96 14.73 -2.90
C ILE A 213 3.36 14.83 -1.51
N SER A 214 3.11 16.07 -1.08
CA SER A 214 2.44 16.32 0.19
C SER A 214 0.92 16.25 0.02
N THR A 215 0.24 15.60 0.94
CA THR A 215 -1.24 15.54 1.02
C THR A 215 -1.91 16.86 1.38
N ARG A 216 -1.13 17.96 1.47
CA ARG A 216 -1.48 19.25 2.10
C ARG A 216 -1.97 19.05 3.55
N CYS A 217 -1.90 20.09 4.39
CA CYS A 217 -2.45 19.99 5.73
C CYS A 217 -3.99 19.84 5.66
N GLN A 218 -4.53 18.72 6.13
CA GLN A 218 -5.98 18.51 6.20
C GLN A 218 -6.50 19.00 7.55
N TRP A 219 -6.55 20.32 7.71
CA TRP A 219 -6.99 20.98 8.95
C TRP A 219 -8.34 20.49 9.47
N THR A 220 -9.29 20.20 8.57
CA THR A 220 -10.61 19.65 8.91
C THR A 220 -10.58 18.29 9.61
N ARG A 221 -9.48 17.53 9.50
CA ARG A 221 -9.30 16.21 10.11
C ARG A 221 -8.18 16.18 11.16
N CYS A 222 -7.57 17.32 11.45
CA CYS A 222 -6.39 17.46 12.31
C CYS A 222 -5.21 16.56 11.86
N LEU A 223 -5.07 16.38 10.55
CA LEU A 223 -3.98 15.57 9.97
C LEU A 223 -2.87 16.47 9.41
N LEU A 224 -1.65 16.20 9.85
CA LEU A 224 -0.41 16.74 9.34
C LEU A 224 -0.21 16.30 7.88
N PRO A 225 0.48 17.11 7.06
CA PRO A 225 0.83 16.72 5.71
C PRO A 225 1.72 15.48 5.74
N MET A 226 1.23 14.41 5.12
CA MET A 226 2.02 13.22 4.81
C MET A 226 2.62 13.33 3.41
N TYR A 227 3.85 12.88 3.29
CA TYR A 227 4.60 12.84 2.04
C TYR A 227 4.55 11.42 1.48
N VAL A 228 4.13 11.28 0.22
CA VAL A 228 4.18 10.02 -0.50
C VAL A 228 5.25 10.13 -1.56
N GLU A 229 6.20 9.20 -1.52
CA GLU A 229 7.24 9.08 -2.54
C GLU A 229 6.77 8.20 -3.69
N GLY A 230 6.96 8.68 -4.91
CA GLY A 230 6.73 7.90 -6.12
C GLY A 230 5.28 7.88 -6.61
N LEU A 231 5.04 6.99 -7.57
CA LEU A 231 3.75 6.82 -8.23
C LEU A 231 2.76 6.14 -7.28
N ILE A 232 1.58 6.72 -7.11
CA ILE A 232 0.54 6.16 -6.24
C ILE A 232 -0.30 5.20 -7.06
N LEU A 233 -0.44 3.97 -6.59
CA LEU A 233 -1.28 2.95 -7.23
C LEU A 233 -2.34 2.49 -6.25
N THR A 234 -3.62 2.62 -6.61
CA THR A 234 -4.73 2.19 -5.77
C THR A 234 -5.66 1.28 -6.57
N CYS A 235 -6.19 0.24 -5.94
CA CYS A 235 -7.17 -0.65 -6.55
C CYS A 235 -8.53 -0.39 -5.87
N ASP A 236 -9.57 -0.13 -6.66
CA ASP A 236 -10.92 0.09 -6.12
C ASP A 236 -11.74 -1.21 -6.08
N ASP A 237 -11.21 -2.29 -6.65
CA ASP A 237 -11.84 -3.61 -6.59
C ASP A 237 -11.79 -4.13 -5.16
N ASN A 238 -12.93 -3.99 -4.46
CA ASN A 238 -13.29 -4.90 -3.39
C ASN A 238 -13.21 -6.31 -3.98
N GLN A 239 -12.22 -7.11 -3.59
CA GLN A 239 -12.10 -8.53 -3.97
C GLN A 239 -13.21 -9.41 -3.35
N ASN A 240 -14.45 -8.90 -3.33
CA ASN A 240 -15.68 -9.52 -2.88
C ASN A 240 -16.82 -9.07 -3.80
N ALA A 241 -16.76 -9.41 -5.09
CA ALA A 241 -17.94 -9.47 -5.95
C ALA A 241 -17.58 -10.21 -7.25
N ASP A 242 -17.76 -11.53 -7.23
CA ASP A 242 -18.31 -12.21 -8.40
C ASP A 242 -19.67 -11.56 -8.72
N VAL A 243 -19.66 -10.47 -9.49
CA VAL A 243 -20.86 -9.97 -10.17
C VAL A 243 -20.44 -9.57 -11.57
N VAL A 244 -20.59 -10.52 -12.49
CA VAL A 244 -20.66 -10.25 -13.92
C VAL A 244 -21.93 -9.42 -14.15
N PRO A 245 -21.87 -8.17 -14.66
CA PRO A 245 -23.06 -7.54 -15.19
C PRO A 245 -23.39 -8.18 -16.54
N VAL A 246 -24.58 -8.76 -16.61
CA VAL A 246 -25.26 -9.20 -17.83
C VAL A 246 -25.68 -7.97 -18.65
#